data_AF-A0A8S8Y3L7-F1
#
_entry.id   AF-A0A8S8Y3L7-F1
#
_cell.length_a   1.000
_cell.length_b   1.000
_cell.length_c   1.000
_cell.angle_alpha   90.00
_cell.angle_beta   90.00
_cell.angle_gamma   90.00
#
_symmetry.space_group_name_H-M   'P 1'
#
loop_
_entity.id
_entity.type
_entity.pdbx_description
1 polymer ?
#
loop_
_entity_poly.entity_id
_entity_poly.type
_entity_poly.pdbx_seq_one_letter_code
_entity_poly.pdbx_strand_id
1 'polypeptide(L)'
;MDWQPDQPTLDLIRHLALQNSYQYAGKGQAGSVISRIMGSRADLRQHGKFIAPLVGKEVAKANAMAQKDGLDAVREILENEAPELLEKKVQTRREGLPELPNLNSRKPVLRFAPNPNGPLSFGHSRGLVINGQYAKELDGELILRFDDTDTTVKPPMLEAYDSIPKQQEWLCGFPAHRIVIASERMDKYHEYAAKMLEGRFGYVCTCSADSFREFRVSKQECPCRGNSVDENLELWRKMNDSEGFQPGEAVLRVKTDMTLKNPALRDWPAARIQINPHPRVGNKWRVWPLLDFQSAIEDYLQGVTHIIRGKGFDGFNTKANAALCTLWLGVSRDNILGPCKGTRIRSILNFTDEKGYCRRNF
;
A
#
# COMPACT_ATOMS: atom_id res chain seq x y z
N MET A 1 23.35 29.38 -4.37
CA MET A 1 22.72 30.44 -3.57
C MET A 1 21.91 29.77 -2.48
N ASP A 2 22.19 30.09 -1.22
CA ASP A 2 21.37 29.62 -0.12
C ASP A 2 19.99 30.26 -0.22
N TRP A 3 18.96 29.43 -0.14
CA TRP A 3 17.58 29.89 -0.20
C TRP A 3 17.28 30.77 1.00
N GLN A 4 16.64 31.92 0.76
CA GLN A 4 16.20 32.84 1.80
C GLN A 4 14.67 32.96 1.77
N PRO A 5 14.00 32.94 2.92
CA PRO A 5 12.56 33.16 2.98
C PRO A 5 12.22 34.60 2.61
N ASP A 6 11.13 34.79 1.87
CA ASP A 6 10.53 36.11 1.67
C ASP A 6 9.78 36.57 2.94
N GLN A 7 9.41 37.85 2.98
CA GLN A 7 8.68 38.42 4.12
C GLN A 7 7.36 37.68 4.40
N PRO A 8 6.52 37.35 3.39
CA PRO A 8 5.31 36.56 3.62
C PRO A 8 5.56 35.19 4.27
N THR A 9 6.68 34.53 3.94
CA THR A 9 7.05 33.25 4.58
C THR A 9 7.47 33.46 6.03
N LEU A 10 8.19 34.53 6.34
CA LEU A 10 8.56 34.88 7.72
C LEU A 10 7.34 35.22 8.56
N ASP A 11 6.40 35.99 8.03
CA ASP A 11 5.15 36.35 8.69
C ASP A 11 4.32 35.09 8.97
N LEU A 12 4.16 34.21 7.97
CA LEU A 12 3.48 32.93 8.13
C LEU A 12 4.11 32.06 9.24
N ILE A 13 5.45 32.00 9.31
CA ILE A 13 6.15 31.24 10.36
C ILE A 13 5.83 31.83 11.74
N ARG A 14 5.91 33.15 11.89
CA ARG A 14 5.63 33.85 13.15
C ARG A 14 4.19 33.69 13.58
N HIS A 15 3.23 33.92 12.68
CA HIS A 15 1.80 33.82 12.99
C HIS A 15 1.38 32.40 13.36
N LEU A 16 1.88 31.38 12.66
CA LEU A 16 1.61 29.99 13.05
C LEU A 16 2.31 29.59 14.36
N ALA A 17 3.46 30.18 14.68
CA ALA A 17 4.11 29.98 15.97
C ALA A 17 3.31 30.61 17.13
N LEU A 18 2.79 31.83 16.94
CA LEU A 18 1.90 32.50 17.89
C LEU A 18 0.60 31.72 18.08
N GLN A 19 -0.04 31.30 16.99
CA GLN A 19 -1.25 30.47 17.01
C GLN A 19 -1.01 29.16 17.78
N ASN A 20 0.12 28.50 17.53
CA ASN A 20 0.45 27.25 18.21
C ASN A 20 0.80 27.46 19.68
N SER A 21 1.48 28.55 20.04
CA SER A 21 1.70 28.92 21.45
C SER A 21 0.36 29.17 22.16
N TYR A 22 -0.53 29.95 21.54
CA TYR A 22 -1.86 30.26 22.07
C TYR A 22 -2.72 29.01 22.29
N GLN A 23 -2.83 28.14 21.28
CA GLN A 23 -3.63 26.90 21.33
C GLN A 23 -3.14 25.90 22.38
N TYR A 24 -1.86 25.95 22.74
CA TYR A 24 -1.24 25.02 23.69
C TYR A 24 -0.76 25.72 24.96
N ALA A 25 -1.39 26.85 25.32
CA ALA A 25 -1.15 27.57 26.57
C ALA A 25 0.35 27.85 26.86
N GLY A 26 1.06 28.39 25.87
CA GLY A 26 2.49 28.72 25.98
C GLY A 26 3.45 27.53 25.86
N LYS A 27 2.95 26.37 25.42
CA LYS A 27 3.71 25.12 25.22
C LYS A 27 3.71 24.65 23.76
N GLY A 28 3.70 25.60 22.83
CA GLY A 28 3.77 25.33 21.39
C GLY A 28 5.00 24.50 21.01
N GLN A 29 4.87 23.70 19.94
CA GLN A 29 5.88 22.74 19.47
C GLN A 29 6.23 23.02 18.01
N ALA A 30 7.53 23.22 17.74
CA ALA A 30 8.04 23.50 16.39
C ALA A 30 7.62 22.43 15.37
N GLY A 31 7.57 21.15 15.76
CA GLY A 31 7.15 20.06 14.88
C GLY A 31 5.72 20.22 14.32
N SER A 32 4.80 20.73 15.15
CA SER A 32 3.42 20.99 14.76
C SER A 32 3.32 22.13 13.75
N VAL A 33 4.07 23.21 13.99
CA VAL A 33 4.13 24.38 13.10
C VAL A 33 4.78 24.03 11.76
N ILE A 34 5.90 23.28 11.77
CA ILE A 34 6.54 22.78 10.54
C ILE A 34 5.54 21.94 9.73
N SER A 35 4.84 21.01 10.38
CA SER A 35 3.87 20.15 9.71
C SER A 35 2.73 20.96 9.07
N ARG A 36 2.29 22.02 9.73
CA ARG A 36 1.27 22.94 9.22
C ARG A 36 1.76 23.71 7.98
N ILE A 37 2.96 24.30 8.04
CA ILE A 37 3.58 25.03 6.91
C ILE A 37 3.74 24.11 5.70
N MET A 38 4.29 22.91 5.89
CA MET A 38 4.50 21.94 4.80
C MET A 38 3.18 21.41 4.22
N GLY A 39 2.11 21.46 5.01
CA GLY A 39 0.75 21.11 4.60
C GLY A 39 0.09 22.19 3.76
N SER A 40 0.27 23.47 4.09
CA SER A 40 -0.37 24.61 3.40
C SER A 40 0.43 25.18 2.23
N ARG A 41 1.77 25.12 2.27
CA ARG A 41 2.66 25.66 1.23
C ARG A 41 3.54 24.55 0.64
N ALA A 42 3.10 24.00 -0.49
CA ALA A 42 3.80 22.88 -1.14
C ALA A 42 5.17 23.29 -1.71
N ASP A 43 5.31 24.55 -2.13
CA ASP A 43 6.53 25.18 -2.62
C ASP A 43 7.66 25.21 -1.56
N LEU A 44 7.30 25.30 -0.28
CA LEU A 44 8.26 25.36 0.83
C LEU A 44 8.82 23.98 1.23
N ARG A 45 8.26 22.87 0.71
CA ARG A 45 8.65 21.49 1.11
C ARG A 45 10.11 21.16 0.85
N GLN A 46 10.68 21.70 -0.23
CA GLN A 46 12.07 21.47 -0.59
C GLN A 46 13.06 22.27 0.30
N HIS A 47 12.57 23.29 1.02
CA HIS A 47 13.37 24.20 1.84
C HIS A 47 13.28 23.91 3.34
N GLY A 48 12.74 22.75 3.74
CA GLY A 48 12.52 22.40 5.14
C GLY A 48 13.75 22.50 6.05
N LYS A 49 14.96 22.26 5.51
CA LYS A 49 16.23 22.43 6.26
C LYS A 49 16.49 23.87 6.71
N PHE A 50 16.07 24.86 5.91
CA PHE A 50 16.23 26.28 6.23
C PHE A 50 15.08 26.82 7.08
N ILE A 51 13.87 26.28 6.89
CA ILE A 51 12.66 26.70 7.61
C ILE A 51 12.65 26.18 9.05
N ALA A 52 13.13 24.95 9.30
CA ALA A 52 13.03 24.34 10.62
C ALA A 52 13.71 25.14 11.76
N PRO A 53 14.93 25.69 11.59
CA PRO A 53 15.55 26.54 12.61
C PRO A 53 14.76 27.84 12.87
N LEU A 54 14.21 28.46 11.82
CA LEU A 54 13.40 29.68 11.93
C LEU A 54 12.11 29.42 12.72
N VAL A 55 11.42 28.32 12.42
CA VAL A 55 10.23 27.90 13.16
C VAL A 55 10.56 27.64 14.64
N GLY A 56 11.69 26.97 14.91
CA GLY A 56 12.14 26.75 16.29
C GLY A 56 12.33 28.05 17.08
N LYS A 57 12.93 29.06 16.45
CA LYS A 57 13.14 30.38 17.04
C LYS A 57 11.83 31.10 17.32
N GLU A 58 10.91 31.14 16.36
CA GLU A 58 9.64 31.86 16.52
C GLU A 58 8.70 31.16 17.52
N VAL A 59 8.70 29.82 17.58
CA VAL A 59 7.94 29.08 18.61
C VAL A 59 8.49 29.35 20.01
N ALA A 60 9.81 29.38 20.17
CA ALA A 60 10.43 29.72 21.45
C ALA A 60 10.06 31.14 21.91
N LYS A 61 10.10 32.12 20.99
CA LYS A 61 9.66 33.49 21.28
C LYS A 61 8.18 33.56 21.65
N ALA A 62 7.31 32.90 20.88
CA ALA A 62 5.87 32.89 21.14
C ALA A 62 5.52 32.22 22.47
N ASN A 63 6.22 31.16 22.85
CA ASN A 63 6.06 30.51 24.16
C ASN A 63 6.56 31.41 25.30
N ALA A 64 7.72 32.06 25.13
CA ALA A 64 8.27 32.97 26.12
C ALA A 64 7.36 34.19 26.35
N MET A 65 6.79 34.75 25.27
CA MET A 65 5.79 35.82 25.32
C MET A 65 4.53 35.37 26.07
N ALA A 66 3.99 34.19 25.74
CA ALA A 66 2.84 33.62 26.45
C ALA A 66 3.09 33.44 27.96
N GLN A 67 4.31 33.06 28.35
CA GLN A 67 4.70 32.86 29.74
C GLN A 67 4.91 34.17 30.51
N LYS A 68 5.48 35.18 29.83
CA LYS A 68 5.83 36.46 30.45
C LYS A 68 4.65 37.43 30.48
N ASP A 69 3.97 37.59 29.34
CA ASP A 69 2.99 38.65 29.10
C ASP A 69 1.55 38.09 29.08
N GLY A 70 1.39 36.77 29.21
CA GLY A 70 0.10 36.08 29.23
C GLY A 70 -0.40 35.67 27.84
N LEU A 71 -1.42 34.81 27.81
CA LEU A 71 -2.01 34.31 26.56
C LEU A 71 -2.82 35.39 25.81
N ASP A 72 -3.35 36.38 26.53
CA ASP A 72 -4.13 37.47 25.94
C ASP A 72 -3.24 38.38 25.08
N ALA A 73 -1.99 38.61 25.47
CA ALA A 73 -1.03 39.37 24.65
C ALA A 73 -0.73 38.67 23.31
N VAL A 74 -0.60 37.33 23.34
CA VAL A 74 -0.39 36.53 22.11
C VAL A 74 -1.65 36.55 21.24
N ARG A 75 -2.83 36.51 21.86
CA ARG A 75 -4.12 36.59 21.18
C ARG A 75 -4.31 37.94 20.50
N GLU A 76 -4.03 39.05 21.19
CA GLU A 76 -4.17 40.40 20.65
C GLU A 76 -3.31 40.61 19.40
N ILE A 77 -2.07 40.08 19.41
CA ILE A 77 -1.21 40.10 18.22
C ILE A 77 -1.84 39.32 17.06
N LEU A 78 -2.42 38.14 17.34
CA LEU A 78 -3.10 37.35 16.32
C LEU A 78 -4.38 38.05 15.82
N GLU A 79 -5.16 38.70 16.68
CA GLU A 79 -6.36 39.45 16.29
C GLU A 79 -6.03 40.61 15.36
N ASN A 80 -4.91 41.29 15.60
CA ASN A 80 -4.48 42.43 14.80
C ASN A 80 -3.78 42.03 13.50
N GLU A 81 -2.98 40.97 13.50
CA GLU A 81 -2.11 40.65 12.37
C GLU A 81 -2.57 39.46 11.52
N ALA A 82 -3.29 38.50 12.11
CA ALA A 82 -3.74 37.27 11.43
C ALA A 82 -5.04 36.71 12.06
N PRO A 83 -6.14 37.49 12.08
CA PRO A 83 -7.38 37.14 12.76
C PRO A 83 -7.99 35.82 12.25
N GLU A 84 -7.75 35.47 10.98
CA GLU A 84 -8.18 34.22 10.36
C GLU A 84 -7.56 32.97 11.01
N LEU A 85 -6.45 33.12 11.75
CA LEU A 85 -5.84 32.03 12.52
C LEU A 85 -6.50 31.81 13.88
N LEU A 86 -7.31 32.73 14.37
CA LEU A 86 -8.09 32.54 15.60
C LEU A 86 -9.41 31.82 15.34
N GLU A 87 -9.88 31.82 14.10
CA GLU A 87 -11.02 31.04 13.69
C GLU A 87 -10.72 29.54 13.84
N LYS A 88 -11.37 28.92 14.83
CA LYS A 88 -11.35 27.48 15.01
C LYS A 88 -12.12 26.86 13.84
N LYS A 89 -11.42 26.52 12.74
CA LYS A 89 -11.97 25.66 11.70
C LYS A 89 -12.32 24.33 12.37
N VAL A 90 -13.59 24.18 12.75
CA VAL A 90 -14.15 22.89 13.16
C VAL A 90 -13.90 21.99 11.97
N GLN A 91 -12.95 21.05 12.11
CA GLN A 91 -12.83 20.00 11.13
C GLN A 91 -14.11 19.19 11.27
N THR A 92 -15.08 19.49 10.42
CA THR A 92 -16.26 18.65 10.25
C THR A 92 -15.73 17.26 9.94
N ARG A 93 -15.84 16.38 10.93
CA ARG A 93 -15.47 14.98 10.77
C ARG A 93 -16.33 14.47 9.63
N ARG A 94 -15.68 14.01 8.56
CA ARG A 94 -16.39 13.43 7.43
C ARG A 94 -17.24 12.28 7.96
N GLU A 95 -18.54 12.38 7.80
CA GLU A 95 -19.46 11.26 8.01
C GLU A 95 -19.44 10.38 6.74
N GLY A 96 -19.46 9.08 6.95
CA GLY A 96 -19.42 8.10 5.85
C GLY A 96 -18.08 7.99 5.11
N LEU A 97 -18.09 7.12 4.10
CA LEU A 97 -16.93 6.85 3.28
C LEU A 97 -16.75 7.89 2.14
N PRO A 98 -15.53 8.07 1.62
CA PRO A 98 -15.29 8.71 0.33
C PRO A 98 -16.06 8.11 -0.82
N GLU A 99 -16.40 8.92 -1.81
CA GLU A 99 -16.77 8.37 -3.10
C GLU A 99 -15.62 7.54 -3.66
N LEU A 100 -15.95 6.39 -4.24
CA LEU A 100 -14.98 5.57 -4.96
C LEU A 100 -14.65 6.23 -6.30
N PRO A 101 -13.39 6.62 -6.53
CA PRO A 101 -13.02 7.27 -7.77
C PRO A 101 -13.14 6.30 -8.95
N ASN A 102 -13.57 6.79 -10.11
CA ASN A 102 -13.70 6.01 -11.36
C ASN A 102 -14.65 4.81 -11.25
N LEU A 103 -15.73 4.96 -10.47
CA LEU A 103 -16.81 3.99 -10.42
C LEU A 103 -17.60 3.95 -11.74
N ASN A 104 -17.71 5.08 -12.46
CA ASN A 104 -18.34 5.17 -13.79
C ASN A 104 -19.72 4.49 -13.86
N SER A 105 -20.54 4.69 -12.82
CA SER A 105 -21.88 4.09 -12.68
C SER A 105 -21.94 2.56 -12.68
N ARG A 106 -20.81 1.85 -12.48
CA ARG A 106 -20.78 0.39 -12.29
C ARG A 106 -20.81 0.03 -10.81
N LYS A 107 -21.28 -1.17 -10.48
CA LYS A 107 -21.19 -1.71 -9.12
C LYS A 107 -19.74 -2.07 -8.77
N PRO A 108 -19.23 -1.73 -7.58
CA PRO A 108 -17.86 -2.06 -7.22
C PRO A 108 -17.75 -3.54 -6.87
N VAL A 109 -16.77 -4.23 -7.46
CA VAL A 109 -16.26 -5.52 -6.97
C VAL A 109 -15.01 -5.25 -6.13
N LEU A 110 -15.08 -5.61 -4.85
CA LEU A 110 -14.07 -5.41 -3.81
C LEU A 110 -13.60 -6.77 -3.27
N ARG A 111 -12.43 -6.79 -2.62
CA ARG A 111 -11.96 -8.01 -1.96
C ARG A 111 -11.30 -7.76 -0.61
N PHE A 112 -11.49 -8.70 0.31
CA PHE A 112 -10.67 -8.88 1.49
C PHE A 112 -9.88 -10.17 1.34
N ALA A 113 -8.55 -10.09 1.37
CA ALA A 113 -7.66 -11.20 1.04
C ALA A 113 -6.71 -11.57 2.20
N PRO A 114 -7.20 -12.27 3.25
CA PRO A 114 -6.35 -12.67 4.37
C PRO A 114 -5.49 -13.90 4.03
N ASN A 115 -4.34 -14.01 4.70
CA ASN A 115 -3.65 -15.30 4.80
C ASN A 115 -4.37 -16.12 5.89
N PRO A 116 -4.77 -17.38 5.64
CA PRO A 116 -5.45 -18.21 6.64
C PRO A 116 -4.48 -18.82 7.66
N ASN A 117 -3.50 -18.07 8.16
CA ASN A 117 -2.47 -18.57 9.09
C ASN A 117 -2.78 -18.25 10.56
N GLY A 118 -4.04 -17.95 10.88
CA GLY A 118 -4.51 -17.59 12.21
C GLY A 118 -5.84 -16.83 12.18
N PRO A 119 -6.38 -16.48 13.36
CA PRO A 119 -7.60 -15.69 13.47
C PRO A 119 -7.40 -14.24 12.98
N LEU A 120 -8.48 -13.58 12.54
CA LEU A 120 -8.41 -12.16 12.21
C LEU A 120 -8.20 -11.32 13.49
N SER A 121 -7.10 -10.56 13.51
CA SER A 121 -6.89 -9.50 14.50
C SER A 121 -7.72 -8.23 14.21
N PHE A 122 -7.82 -7.33 15.19
CA PHE A 122 -8.39 -5.98 14.99
C PHE A 122 -7.73 -5.17 13.87
N GLY A 123 -6.48 -5.47 13.50
CA GLY A 123 -5.85 -4.83 12.33
C GLY A 123 -6.57 -5.16 11.02
N HIS A 124 -7.14 -6.36 10.91
CA HIS A 124 -7.89 -6.80 9.75
C HIS A 124 -9.26 -6.15 9.65
N SER A 125 -9.91 -5.89 10.79
CA SER A 125 -11.27 -5.32 10.82
C SER A 125 -11.35 -4.02 10.04
N ARG A 126 -10.30 -3.18 10.08
CA ARG A 126 -10.25 -1.93 9.33
C ARG A 126 -10.35 -2.15 7.81
N GLY A 127 -9.55 -3.07 7.27
CA GLY A 127 -9.60 -3.38 5.83
C GLY A 127 -10.93 -4.02 5.46
N LEU A 128 -11.39 -4.95 6.29
CA LEU A 128 -12.60 -5.71 6.02
C LEU A 128 -13.87 -4.84 6.08
N VAL A 129 -14.05 -4.06 7.15
CA VAL A 129 -15.22 -3.18 7.34
C VAL A 129 -15.28 -2.11 6.26
N ILE A 130 -14.15 -1.51 5.85
CA ILE A 130 -14.16 -0.52 4.76
C ILE A 130 -14.62 -1.16 3.44
N ASN A 131 -14.05 -2.31 3.07
CA ASN A 131 -14.47 -3.00 1.84
C ASN A 131 -15.94 -3.45 1.93
N GLY A 132 -16.37 -4.00 3.07
CA GLY A 132 -17.75 -4.43 3.27
C GLY A 132 -18.75 -3.28 3.25
N GLN A 133 -18.42 -2.14 3.84
CA GLN A 133 -19.28 -0.97 3.84
C GLN A 133 -19.43 -0.38 2.43
N TYR A 134 -18.36 -0.33 1.62
CA TYR A 134 -18.49 0.06 0.22
C TYR A 134 -19.35 -0.90 -0.59
N ALA A 135 -19.18 -2.21 -0.39
CA ALA A 135 -20.01 -3.21 -1.06
C ALA A 135 -21.50 -3.02 -0.68
N LYS A 136 -21.79 -2.74 0.59
CA LYS A 136 -23.15 -2.50 1.08
C LYS A 136 -23.76 -1.18 0.57
N GLU A 137 -23.06 -0.06 0.70
CA GLU A 137 -23.57 1.27 0.33
C GLU A 137 -23.76 1.44 -1.17
N LEU A 138 -22.97 0.74 -1.98
CA LEU A 138 -22.95 0.88 -3.44
C LEU A 138 -23.52 -0.35 -4.17
N ASP A 139 -24.22 -1.23 -3.44
CA ASP A 139 -24.83 -2.46 -3.98
C ASP A 139 -23.83 -3.27 -4.84
N GLY A 140 -22.60 -3.38 -4.32
CA GLY A 140 -21.46 -4.04 -4.92
C GLY A 140 -21.14 -5.39 -4.29
N GLU A 141 -20.08 -6.03 -4.78
CA GLU A 141 -19.64 -7.34 -4.34
C GLU A 141 -18.43 -7.26 -3.40
N LEU A 142 -18.44 -8.11 -2.39
CA LEU A 142 -17.30 -8.37 -1.51
C LEU A 142 -16.83 -9.81 -1.69
N ILE A 143 -15.62 -9.99 -2.20
CA ILE A 143 -14.94 -11.28 -2.31
C ILE A 143 -14.10 -11.52 -1.05
N LEU A 144 -14.30 -12.66 -0.39
CA LEU A 144 -13.39 -13.16 0.64
C LEU A 144 -12.41 -14.14 -0.02
N ARG A 145 -11.14 -13.76 -0.11
CA ARG A 145 -10.11 -14.58 -0.76
C ARG A 145 -9.04 -15.06 0.19
N PHE A 146 -8.89 -16.36 0.35
CA PHE A 146 -7.79 -16.94 1.10
C PHE A 146 -6.52 -16.94 0.26
N ASP A 147 -5.54 -16.10 0.65
CA ASP A 147 -4.20 -16.07 0.06
C ASP A 147 -3.31 -17.08 0.78
N ASP A 148 -3.49 -18.36 0.45
CA ASP A 148 -2.89 -19.52 1.13
C ASP A 148 -1.66 -20.11 0.41
N THR A 149 -0.98 -19.31 -0.41
CA THR A 149 0.11 -19.80 -1.29
C THR A 149 1.49 -19.90 -0.63
N ASP A 150 1.59 -19.70 0.69
CA ASP A 150 2.85 -19.77 1.43
C ASP A 150 2.86 -20.90 2.46
N THR A 151 3.40 -22.07 2.09
CA THR A 151 3.51 -23.24 2.97
C THR A 151 4.72 -23.21 3.92
N THR A 152 5.51 -22.13 3.94
CA THR A 152 6.76 -22.06 4.72
C THR A 152 6.75 -20.94 5.76
N VAL A 153 6.50 -19.70 5.34
CA VAL A 153 6.57 -18.53 6.24
C VAL A 153 5.22 -18.27 6.92
N LYS A 154 4.11 -18.53 6.21
CA LYS A 154 2.75 -18.30 6.71
C LYS A 154 1.86 -19.51 6.43
N PRO A 155 2.21 -20.69 6.97
CA PRO A 155 1.48 -21.92 6.68
C PRO A 155 -0.02 -21.75 7.02
N PRO A 156 -0.91 -22.12 6.10
CA PRO A 156 -2.35 -22.09 6.34
C PRO A 156 -2.79 -23.01 7.49
N MET A 157 -3.83 -22.60 8.20
CA MET A 157 -4.51 -23.37 9.25
C MET A 157 -5.90 -23.75 8.74
N LEU A 158 -6.29 -25.02 8.89
CA LEU A 158 -7.57 -25.51 8.38
C LEU A 158 -8.77 -24.84 9.09
N GLU A 159 -8.62 -24.54 10.38
CA GLU A 159 -9.63 -23.89 11.19
C GLU A 159 -9.92 -22.44 10.74
N ALA A 160 -8.96 -21.80 10.06
CA ALA A 160 -9.12 -20.45 9.55
C ALA A 160 -10.15 -20.38 8.40
N TYR A 161 -10.30 -21.46 7.62
CA TYR A 161 -11.28 -21.51 6.53
C TYR A 161 -12.72 -21.52 7.03
N ASP A 162 -12.96 -22.06 8.24
CA ASP A 162 -14.29 -22.08 8.85
C ASP A 162 -14.57 -20.84 9.72
N SER A 163 -13.54 -20.31 10.38
CA SER A 163 -13.69 -19.20 11.34
C SER A 163 -13.69 -17.82 10.68
N ILE A 164 -12.86 -17.61 9.65
CA ILE A 164 -12.74 -16.30 8.97
C ILE A 164 -14.05 -15.88 8.29
N PRO A 165 -14.80 -16.75 7.58
CA PRO A 165 -16.08 -16.35 6.98
C PRO A 165 -17.10 -15.91 8.04
N LYS A 166 -17.16 -16.60 9.18
CA LYS A 166 -18.04 -16.24 10.31
C LYS A 166 -17.67 -14.88 10.92
N GLN A 167 -16.37 -14.63 11.10
CA GLN A 167 -15.87 -13.33 11.59
C GLN A 167 -16.14 -12.20 10.58
N GLN A 168 -15.98 -12.50 9.28
CA GLN A 168 -16.28 -11.57 8.22
C GLN A 168 -17.75 -11.19 8.20
N GLU A 169 -18.64 -12.18 8.20
CA GLU A 169 -20.08 -11.97 8.19
C GLU A 169 -20.53 -11.18 9.42
N TRP A 170 -20.01 -11.52 10.61
CA TRP A 170 -20.30 -10.78 11.83
C TRP A 170 -19.89 -9.30 11.75
N LEU A 171 -18.70 -9.00 11.19
CA LEU A 171 -18.20 -7.62 11.06
C LEU A 171 -18.93 -6.81 9.98
N CYS A 172 -19.31 -7.44 8.87
CA CYS A 172 -19.94 -6.76 7.73
C CYS A 172 -21.48 -6.73 7.85
N GLY A 173 -22.07 -7.64 8.63
CA GLY A 173 -23.50 -7.85 8.72
C GLY A 173 -24.10 -8.61 7.52
N PHE A 174 -23.27 -9.22 6.68
CA PHE A 174 -23.66 -10.05 5.53
C PHE A 174 -22.52 -10.98 5.12
N PRO A 175 -22.81 -12.18 4.59
CA PRO A 175 -21.78 -13.10 4.11
C PRO A 175 -21.08 -12.55 2.87
N ALA A 176 -19.79 -12.85 2.70
CA ALA A 176 -19.09 -12.53 1.46
C ALA A 176 -19.85 -13.11 0.25
N HIS A 177 -19.90 -12.32 -0.83
CA HIS A 177 -20.64 -12.68 -2.04
C HIS A 177 -19.98 -13.87 -2.75
N ARG A 178 -18.66 -13.97 -2.64
CA ARG A 178 -17.84 -15.05 -3.20
C ARG A 178 -16.72 -15.39 -2.23
N ILE A 179 -16.44 -16.69 -2.11
CA ILE A 179 -15.25 -17.20 -1.43
C ILE A 179 -14.31 -17.78 -2.48
N VAL A 180 -13.04 -17.38 -2.42
CA VAL A 180 -12.00 -17.85 -3.34
C VAL A 180 -10.83 -18.38 -2.53
N ILE A 181 -10.36 -19.59 -2.85
CA ILE A 181 -9.17 -20.18 -2.21
C ILE A 181 -8.07 -20.25 -3.26
N ALA A 182 -6.93 -19.61 -3.01
CA ALA A 182 -5.87 -19.50 -4.01
C ALA A 182 -5.26 -20.87 -4.33
N SER A 183 -5.03 -21.74 -3.33
CA SER A 183 -4.45 -23.07 -3.54
C SER A 183 -5.32 -24.00 -4.41
N GLU A 184 -6.63 -23.77 -4.47
CA GLU A 184 -7.56 -24.52 -5.34
C GLU A 184 -7.48 -24.06 -6.81
N ARG A 185 -6.80 -22.95 -7.08
CA ARG A 185 -6.69 -22.29 -8.40
C ARG A 185 -5.26 -22.28 -8.93
N MET A 186 -4.42 -23.16 -8.41
CA MET A 186 -3.02 -23.31 -8.80
C MET A 186 -2.84 -23.62 -10.29
N ASP A 187 -3.79 -24.35 -10.89
CA ASP A 187 -3.86 -24.58 -12.33
C ASP A 187 -3.87 -23.26 -13.12
N LYS A 188 -4.65 -22.27 -12.67
CA LYS A 188 -4.70 -20.94 -13.29
C LYS A 188 -3.37 -20.22 -13.16
N TYR A 189 -2.73 -20.25 -12.01
CA TYR A 189 -1.44 -19.58 -11.85
C TYR A 189 -0.35 -20.20 -12.73
N HIS A 190 -0.37 -21.52 -12.94
CA HIS A 190 0.55 -22.21 -13.83
C HIS A 190 0.26 -21.95 -15.30
N GLU A 191 -1.03 -21.94 -15.69
CA GLU A 191 -1.48 -21.55 -17.04
C GLU A 191 -0.97 -20.14 -17.40
N TYR A 192 -1.15 -19.20 -16.49
CA TYR A 192 -0.70 -17.82 -16.63
C TYR A 192 0.85 -17.72 -16.59
N ALA A 193 1.54 -18.49 -15.76
CA ALA A 193 3.00 -18.55 -15.80
C ALA A 193 3.54 -19.00 -17.17
N ALA A 194 2.95 -20.05 -17.76
CA ALA A 194 3.32 -20.53 -19.09
C ALA A 194 3.06 -19.47 -20.18
N LYS A 195 1.86 -18.87 -20.21
CA LYS A 195 1.52 -17.77 -21.12
C LYS A 195 2.47 -16.57 -21.00
N MET A 196 2.95 -16.28 -19.79
CA MET A 196 3.90 -15.18 -19.54
C MET A 196 5.26 -15.49 -20.17
N LEU A 197 5.72 -16.73 -20.07
CA LEU A 197 6.97 -17.19 -20.68
C LEU A 197 6.88 -17.22 -22.21
N GLU A 198 5.79 -17.77 -22.75
CA GLU A 198 5.49 -17.79 -24.20
C GLU A 198 5.47 -16.37 -24.79
N GLY A 199 4.83 -15.43 -24.08
CA GLY A 199 4.76 -14.03 -24.47
C GLY A 199 6.05 -13.23 -24.22
N ARG A 200 7.13 -13.85 -23.70
CA ARG A 200 8.41 -13.20 -23.34
C ARG A 200 8.27 -12.09 -22.28
N PHE A 201 7.20 -12.12 -21.49
CA PHE A 201 6.92 -11.22 -20.37
C PHE A 201 7.49 -11.73 -19.04
N GLY A 202 8.12 -12.89 -19.04
CA GLY A 202 8.80 -13.46 -17.90
C GLY A 202 9.92 -14.39 -18.33
N TYR A 203 10.73 -14.82 -17.36
CA TYR A 203 11.81 -15.78 -17.56
C TYR A 203 12.10 -16.53 -16.26
N VAL A 204 12.70 -17.71 -16.38
CA VAL A 204 13.21 -18.44 -15.22
C VAL A 204 14.64 -17.98 -14.93
N CYS A 205 14.88 -17.57 -13.70
CA CYS A 205 16.17 -17.10 -13.23
C CYS A 205 16.79 -18.12 -12.28
N THR A 206 18.00 -18.56 -12.61
CA THR A 206 18.82 -19.47 -11.79
C THR A 206 19.96 -18.76 -11.06
N CYS A 207 20.00 -17.42 -11.13
CA CYS A 207 20.94 -16.64 -10.33
C CYS A 207 20.61 -16.78 -8.84
N SER A 208 21.64 -16.82 -8.00
CA SER A 208 21.47 -16.70 -6.55
C SER A 208 20.76 -15.38 -6.19
N ALA A 209 20.13 -15.35 -5.02
CA ALA A 209 19.43 -14.15 -4.55
C ALA A 209 20.38 -12.94 -4.44
N ASP A 210 21.63 -13.16 -4.02
CA ASP A 210 22.64 -12.12 -3.86
C ASP A 210 23.14 -11.60 -5.22
N SER A 211 23.47 -12.50 -6.16
CA SER A 211 23.85 -12.08 -7.52
C SER A 211 22.73 -11.33 -8.23
N PHE A 212 21.47 -11.78 -8.08
CA PHE A 212 20.35 -11.06 -8.66
C PHE A 212 20.14 -9.69 -8.02
N ARG A 213 20.39 -9.56 -6.71
CA ARG A 213 20.33 -8.27 -6.01
C ARG A 213 21.32 -7.28 -6.61
N GLU A 214 22.51 -7.72 -6.98
CA GLU A 214 23.53 -6.87 -7.63
C GLU A 214 23.02 -6.33 -8.97
N PHE A 215 22.58 -7.20 -9.88
CA PHE A 215 21.98 -6.81 -11.17
C PHE A 215 20.83 -5.82 -10.98
N ARG A 216 19.95 -6.10 -10.00
CA ARG A 216 18.82 -5.24 -9.68
C ARG A 216 19.24 -3.86 -9.19
N VAL A 217 20.28 -3.75 -8.38
CA VAL A 217 20.80 -2.47 -7.87
C VAL A 217 21.53 -1.70 -8.97
N SER A 218 22.37 -2.38 -9.74
CA SER A 218 23.15 -1.81 -10.85
C SER A 218 22.32 -1.50 -12.11
N LYS A 219 21.04 -1.89 -12.14
CA LYS A 219 20.13 -1.76 -13.30
C LYS A 219 20.59 -2.55 -14.52
N GLN A 220 21.35 -3.61 -14.30
CA GLN A 220 21.82 -4.49 -15.35
C GLN A 220 20.93 -5.72 -15.47
N GLU A 221 20.86 -6.28 -16.66
CA GLU A 221 20.12 -7.51 -16.92
C GLU A 221 20.95 -8.72 -16.43
N CYS A 222 20.33 -9.66 -15.72
CA CYS A 222 20.99 -10.92 -15.42
C CYS A 222 21.07 -11.81 -16.69
N PRO A 223 22.05 -12.73 -16.80
CA PRO A 223 22.21 -13.58 -17.99
C PRO A 223 20.95 -14.37 -18.37
N CYS A 224 20.19 -14.87 -17.40
CA CYS A 224 18.96 -15.65 -17.63
C CYS A 224 17.85 -14.85 -18.33
N ARG A 225 17.90 -13.50 -18.30
CA ARG A 225 16.86 -12.63 -18.88
C ARG A 225 16.81 -12.72 -20.41
N GLY A 226 17.92 -13.13 -21.02
CA GLY A 226 18.10 -13.33 -22.46
C GLY A 226 17.69 -14.71 -22.97
N ASN A 227 17.29 -15.64 -22.10
CA ASN A 227 16.85 -16.98 -22.49
C ASN A 227 15.72 -16.91 -23.52
N SER A 228 15.76 -17.82 -24.49
CA SER A 228 14.69 -18.03 -25.45
C SER A 228 13.40 -18.52 -24.78
N VAL A 229 12.30 -18.52 -25.53
CA VAL A 229 11.01 -19.04 -25.03
C VAL A 229 11.14 -20.52 -24.68
N ASP A 230 11.73 -21.33 -25.56
CA ASP A 230 11.88 -22.78 -25.38
C ASP A 230 12.75 -23.10 -24.17
N GLU A 231 13.88 -22.39 -23.99
CA GLU A 231 14.72 -22.55 -22.80
C GLU A 231 13.97 -22.20 -21.51
N ASN A 232 13.20 -21.12 -21.51
CA ASN A 232 12.40 -20.73 -20.34
C ASN A 232 11.30 -21.74 -20.03
N LEU A 233 10.62 -22.28 -21.04
CA LEU A 233 9.62 -23.32 -20.86
C LEU A 233 10.24 -24.62 -20.34
N GLU A 234 11.43 -24.97 -20.82
CA GLU A 234 12.16 -26.14 -20.32
C GLU A 234 12.62 -25.94 -18.86
N LEU A 235 13.16 -24.77 -18.52
CA LEU A 235 13.48 -24.44 -17.14
C LEU A 235 12.23 -24.42 -16.24
N TRP A 236 11.09 -23.97 -16.76
CA TRP A 236 9.81 -24.00 -16.05
C TRP A 236 9.35 -25.44 -15.77
N ARG A 237 9.49 -26.35 -16.74
CA ARG A 237 9.24 -27.79 -16.51
C ARG A 237 10.15 -28.33 -15.40
N LYS A 238 11.44 -28.00 -15.42
CA LYS A 238 12.42 -28.40 -14.38
C LYS A 238 12.10 -27.83 -13.00
N MET A 239 11.50 -26.63 -12.90
CA MET A 239 11.03 -26.10 -11.61
C MET A 239 9.88 -26.94 -11.04
N ASN A 240 9.04 -27.52 -11.90
CA ASN A 240 7.88 -28.32 -11.53
C ASN A 240 8.22 -29.79 -11.28
N ASP A 241 9.26 -30.31 -11.91
CA ASP A 241 9.75 -31.68 -11.78
C ASP A 241 10.43 -31.93 -10.43
N SER A 242 10.00 -32.99 -9.72
CA SER A 242 10.59 -33.45 -8.45
C SER A 242 12.09 -33.69 -8.50
N GLU A 243 12.62 -34.11 -9.65
CA GLU A 243 14.05 -34.38 -9.87
C GLU A 243 14.82 -33.15 -10.39
N GLY A 244 14.11 -32.05 -10.67
CA GLY A 244 14.70 -30.81 -11.15
C GLY A 244 15.22 -29.91 -10.01
N PHE A 245 14.89 -28.63 -10.10
CA PHE A 245 15.42 -27.62 -9.18
C PHE A 245 14.89 -27.79 -7.74
N GLN A 246 15.75 -27.47 -6.78
CA GLN A 246 15.45 -27.40 -5.36
C GLN A 246 15.04 -25.98 -4.93
N PRO A 247 14.40 -25.82 -3.75
CA PRO A 247 14.05 -24.51 -3.20
C PRO A 247 15.25 -23.54 -3.19
N GLY A 248 15.09 -22.40 -3.88
CA GLY A 248 16.11 -21.36 -3.97
C GLY A 248 17.02 -21.43 -5.20
N GLU A 249 17.02 -22.53 -5.95
CA GLU A 249 17.86 -22.69 -7.15
C GLU A 249 17.28 -22.03 -8.40
N ALA A 250 15.95 -21.88 -8.46
CA ALA A 250 15.26 -21.26 -9.56
C ALA A 250 14.04 -20.45 -9.09
N VAL A 251 13.80 -19.32 -9.77
CA VAL A 251 12.68 -18.42 -9.51
C VAL A 251 12.12 -17.93 -10.83
N LEU A 252 10.80 -18.01 -11.00
CA LEU A 252 10.12 -17.38 -12.13
C LEU A 252 10.05 -15.88 -11.87
N ARG A 253 10.44 -15.04 -12.83
CA ARG A 253 10.44 -13.59 -12.71
C ARG A 253 9.54 -12.96 -13.77
N VAL A 254 8.86 -11.89 -13.38
CA VAL A 254 8.17 -11.00 -14.33
C VAL A 254 9.22 -10.08 -14.95
N LYS A 255 9.29 -10.04 -16.27
CA LYS A 255 10.20 -9.18 -17.01
C LYS A 255 9.65 -7.76 -17.04
N THR A 256 10.44 -6.82 -16.55
CA THR A 256 10.09 -5.40 -16.44
C THR A 256 11.27 -4.54 -16.87
N ASP A 257 11.10 -3.22 -16.80
CA ASP A 257 12.15 -2.27 -17.11
C ASP A 257 13.15 -2.15 -15.94
N MET A 258 14.41 -2.53 -16.18
CA MET A 258 15.50 -2.47 -15.20
C MET A 258 15.86 -1.03 -14.80
N THR A 259 15.41 -0.01 -15.54
CA THR A 259 15.66 1.40 -15.24
C THR A 259 14.66 1.99 -14.24
N LEU A 260 13.59 1.26 -13.87
CA LEU A 260 12.54 1.72 -12.96
C LEU A 260 13.13 2.32 -11.68
N LYS A 261 12.63 3.50 -11.25
CA LYS A 261 13.13 4.19 -10.06
C LYS A 261 13.04 3.35 -8.78
N ASN A 262 11.98 2.53 -8.65
CA ASN A 262 11.81 1.62 -7.52
C ASN A 262 12.50 0.28 -7.83
N PRO A 263 13.59 -0.10 -7.12
CA PRO A 263 14.27 -1.36 -7.35
C PRO A 263 13.40 -2.58 -7.12
N ALA A 264 12.39 -2.50 -6.25
CA ALA A 264 11.49 -3.62 -5.99
C ALA A 264 10.73 -4.06 -7.24
N LEU A 265 10.42 -3.12 -8.16
CA LEU A 265 9.68 -3.38 -9.40
C LEU A 265 10.54 -3.93 -10.54
N ARG A 266 11.87 -3.99 -10.36
CA ARG A 266 12.79 -4.50 -11.37
C ARG A 266 12.87 -6.01 -11.26
N ASP A 267 12.40 -6.67 -12.31
CA ASP A 267 12.41 -8.12 -12.55
C ASP A 267 12.08 -8.93 -11.31
N TRP A 268 10.89 -8.65 -10.79
CA TRP A 268 10.45 -9.14 -9.51
C TRP A 268 9.95 -10.60 -9.59
N PRO A 269 10.04 -11.36 -8.49
CA PRO A 269 9.75 -12.79 -8.51
C PRO A 269 8.24 -13.05 -8.58
N ALA A 270 7.81 -13.84 -9.55
CA ALA A 270 6.42 -14.25 -9.76
C ALA A 270 6.07 -15.54 -8.99
N ALA A 271 6.97 -16.53 -8.99
CA ALA A 271 6.75 -17.81 -8.34
C ALA A 271 8.08 -18.43 -7.88
N ARG A 272 8.00 -19.28 -6.85
CA ARG A 272 9.15 -19.95 -6.22
C ARG A 272 8.85 -21.42 -5.95
N ILE A 273 9.90 -22.21 -5.76
CA ILE A 273 9.77 -23.62 -5.38
C ILE A 273 9.57 -23.71 -3.85
N GLN A 274 8.55 -24.44 -3.43
CA GLN A 274 8.29 -24.83 -2.04
C GLN A 274 7.87 -26.31 -2.02
N ILE A 275 8.50 -27.11 -1.17
CA ILE A 275 8.29 -28.56 -1.10
C ILE A 275 7.50 -29.00 0.14
N ASN A 276 7.13 -28.06 1.02
CA ASN A 276 6.29 -28.36 2.17
C ASN A 276 4.87 -28.70 1.72
N PRO A 277 4.23 -29.73 2.32
CA PRO A 277 2.84 -30.06 2.03
C PRO A 277 1.90 -28.90 2.34
N HIS A 278 0.96 -28.62 1.45
CA HIS A 278 -0.13 -27.69 1.71
C HIS A 278 -1.28 -28.42 2.44
N PRO A 279 -1.88 -27.85 3.50
CA PRO A 279 -2.90 -28.54 4.29
C PRO A 279 -4.18 -28.89 3.51
N ARG A 280 -4.49 -28.16 2.43
CA ARG A 280 -5.66 -28.45 1.57
C ARG A 280 -5.36 -29.28 0.32
N VAL A 281 -4.17 -29.12 -0.28
CA VAL A 281 -3.86 -29.68 -1.61
C VAL A 281 -2.64 -30.62 -1.59
N GLY A 282 -2.12 -30.92 -0.40
CA GLY A 282 -1.01 -31.83 -0.19
C GLY A 282 0.24 -31.42 -0.97
N ASN A 283 0.87 -32.42 -1.60
CA ASN A 283 2.09 -32.27 -2.38
C ASN A 283 1.84 -32.12 -3.89
N LYS A 284 0.61 -31.78 -4.30
CA LYS A 284 0.24 -31.67 -5.72
C LYS A 284 1.07 -30.62 -6.47
N TRP A 285 1.50 -29.57 -5.77
CA TRP A 285 2.20 -28.45 -6.36
C TRP A 285 3.52 -28.18 -5.67
N ARG A 286 4.55 -27.91 -6.46
CA ARG A 286 5.91 -27.61 -5.99
C ARG A 286 6.32 -26.18 -6.29
N VAL A 287 5.77 -25.59 -7.35
CA VAL A 287 5.99 -24.17 -7.70
C VAL A 287 4.78 -23.36 -7.28
N TRP A 288 4.99 -22.43 -6.37
CA TRP A 288 3.96 -21.62 -5.73
C TRP A 288 4.10 -20.15 -6.12
N PRO A 289 3.01 -19.47 -6.52
CA PRO A 289 3.05 -18.06 -6.87
C PRO A 289 3.24 -17.20 -5.63
N LEU A 290 4.00 -16.11 -5.81
CA LEU A 290 4.11 -15.07 -4.81
C LEU A 290 2.90 -14.14 -4.85
N LEU A 291 2.67 -13.47 -3.71
CA LEU A 291 1.48 -12.66 -3.44
C LEU A 291 1.12 -11.72 -4.60
N ASP A 292 2.10 -11.01 -5.17
CA ASP A 292 1.86 -10.04 -6.24
C ASP A 292 1.35 -10.71 -7.53
N PHE A 293 1.95 -11.82 -7.93
CA PHE A 293 1.57 -12.55 -9.15
C PHE A 293 0.20 -13.20 -9.00
N GLN A 294 -0.03 -13.90 -7.89
CA GLN A 294 -1.32 -14.48 -7.55
C GLN A 294 -2.41 -13.40 -7.47
N SER A 295 -2.12 -12.29 -6.79
CA SER A 295 -3.10 -11.22 -6.59
C SER A 295 -3.52 -10.55 -7.89
N ALA A 296 -2.58 -10.32 -8.80
CA ALA A 296 -2.87 -9.72 -10.11
C ALA A 296 -3.77 -10.62 -10.95
N ILE A 297 -3.47 -11.92 -11.02
CA ILE A 297 -4.27 -12.90 -11.76
C ILE A 297 -5.68 -12.98 -11.19
N GLU A 298 -5.80 -13.09 -9.87
CA GLU A 298 -7.12 -13.16 -9.24
C GLU A 298 -7.90 -11.85 -9.30
N ASP A 299 -7.26 -10.68 -9.18
CA ASP A 299 -7.97 -9.41 -9.41
C ASP A 299 -8.63 -9.40 -10.78
N TYR A 300 -7.86 -9.79 -11.80
CA TYR A 300 -8.33 -9.84 -13.17
C TYR A 300 -9.44 -10.87 -13.36
N LEU A 301 -9.20 -12.13 -12.97
CA LEU A 301 -10.15 -13.23 -13.18
C LEU A 301 -11.44 -13.07 -12.37
N GLN A 302 -11.37 -12.49 -11.17
CA GLN A 302 -12.55 -12.28 -10.35
C GLN A 302 -13.29 -10.97 -10.69
N GLY A 303 -12.75 -10.14 -11.59
CA GLY A 303 -13.35 -8.87 -11.99
C GLY A 303 -13.26 -7.78 -10.92
N VAL A 304 -12.24 -7.82 -10.05
CA VAL A 304 -12.05 -6.84 -8.99
C VAL A 304 -11.86 -5.45 -9.59
N THR A 305 -12.72 -4.52 -9.18
CA THR A 305 -12.72 -3.15 -9.70
C THR A 305 -11.91 -2.19 -8.83
N HIS A 306 -11.85 -2.45 -7.52
CA HIS A 306 -11.21 -1.56 -6.54
C HIS A 306 -10.46 -2.40 -5.50
N ILE A 307 -9.18 -2.08 -5.30
CA ILE A 307 -8.34 -2.73 -4.29
C ILE A 307 -8.10 -1.74 -3.15
N ILE A 308 -8.72 -1.98 -2.00
CA ILE A 308 -8.59 -1.13 -0.81
C ILE A 308 -7.78 -1.87 0.26
N ARG A 309 -6.63 -1.29 0.65
CA ARG A 309 -5.71 -1.91 1.62
C ARG A 309 -4.88 -0.91 2.42
N GLY A 310 -4.17 -1.41 3.43
CA GLY A 310 -3.29 -0.64 4.29
C GLY A 310 -1.96 -0.23 3.63
N LYS A 311 -1.39 0.89 4.10
CA LYS A 311 -0.21 1.57 3.53
C LYS A 311 1.06 0.71 3.42
N GLY A 312 1.19 -0.35 4.23
CA GLY A 312 2.37 -1.23 4.25
C GLY A 312 2.65 -1.93 2.91
N PHE A 313 1.69 -1.96 1.98
CA PHE A 313 1.79 -2.65 0.70
C PHE A 313 1.73 -1.72 -0.54
N ASP A 314 1.68 -0.40 -0.35
CA ASP A 314 1.26 0.58 -1.38
C ASP A 314 2.28 0.83 -2.52
N GLY A 315 3.56 0.49 -2.33
CA GLY A 315 4.62 0.89 -3.26
C GLY A 315 4.87 -0.10 -4.41
N PHE A 316 4.91 -1.39 -4.08
CA PHE A 316 5.34 -2.45 -4.98
C PHE A 316 4.14 -3.16 -5.59
N ASN A 317 3.27 -3.71 -4.76
CA ASN A 317 2.21 -4.62 -5.18
C ASN A 317 1.16 -3.95 -6.09
N THR A 318 0.78 -2.69 -5.84
CA THR A 318 -0.18 -1.97 -6.71
C THR A 318 0.41 -1.69 -8.10
N LYS A 319 1.71 -1.38 -8.16
CA LYS A 319 2.42 -1.08 -9.41
C LYS A 319 2.81 -2.36 -10.16
N ALA A 320 3.13 -3.42 -9.44
CA ALA A 320 3.39 -4.76 -9.98
C ALA A 320 2.10 -5.34 -10.59
N ASN A 321 0.97 -5.27 -9.89
CA ASN A 321 -0.34 -5.69 -10.41
C ASN A 321 -0.75 -4.85 -11.62
N ALA A 322 -0.60 -3.53 -11.56
CA ALA A 322 -0.89 -2.65 -12.68
C ALA A 322 -0.01 -2.95 -13.90
N ALA A 323 1.29 -3.20 -13.70
CA ALA A 323 2.20 -3.55 -14.77
C ALA A 323 1.81 -4.88 -15.42
N LEU A 324 1.52 -5.92 -14.63
CA LEU A 324 1.05 -7.22 -15.14
C LEU A 324 -0.27 -7.11 -15.90
N CYS A 325 -1.24 -6.40 -15.34
CA CYS A 325 -2.56 -6.28 -15.97
C CYS A 325 -2.47 -5.47 -17.29
N THR A 326 -1.65 -4.40 -17.33
CA THR A 326 -1.56 -3.51 -18.51
C THR A 326 -0.70 -4.11 -19.61
N LEU A 327 0.46 -4.66 -19.26
CA LEU A 327 1.47 -5.09 -20.23
C LEU A 327 1.14 -6.45 -20.83
N TRP A 328 0.39 -7.29 -20.10
CA TRP A 328 0.30 -8.70 -20.44
C TRP A 328 -1.13 -9.27 -20.48
N LEU A 329 -2.03 -8.87 -19.58
CA LEU A 329 -3.42 -9.36 -19.58
C LEU A 329 -4.35 -8.58 -20.54
N GLY A 330 -3.79 -7.71 -21.38
CA GLY A 330 -4.56 -6.96 -22.40
C GLY A 330 -5.55 -5.95 -21.80
N VAL A 331 -5.38 -5.54 -20.55
CA VAL A 331 -6.26 -4.57 -19.90
C VAL A 331 -5.78 -3.17 -20.25
N SER A 332 -6.63 -2.37 -20.92
CA SER A 332 -6.34 -0.97 -21.27
C SER A 332 -5.76 -0.19 -20.08
N ARG A 333 -4.80 0.72 -20.34
CA ARG A 333 -4.29 1.69 -19.35
C ARG A 333 -5.42 2.46 -18.67
N ASP A 334 -6.55 2.67 -19.33
CA ASP A 334 -7.72 3.37 -18.76
C ASP A 334 -8.46 2.52 -17.72
N ASN A 335 -8.41 1.18 -17.83
CA ASN A 335 -8.96 0.23 -16.84
C ASN A 335 -8.03 -0.02 -15.64
N ILE A 336 -6.77 0.42 -15.71
CA ILE A 336 -5.77 0.25 -14.62
C ILE A 336 -5.45 1.59 -13.95
N LEU A 337 -5.51 2.69 -14.69
CA LEU A 337 -5.40 4.04 -14.16
C LEU A 337 -6.76 4.63 -13.76
N GLY A 338 -7.86 3.92 -14.02
CA GLY A 338 -9.10 4.03 -13.26
C GLY A 338 -9.65 2.67 -12.84
N PRO A 339 -9.66 2.29 -11.54
CA PRO A 339 -8.94 2.77 -10.37
C PRO A 339 -8.17 1.62 -9.67
N CYS A 340 -7.03 1.19 -10.21
CA CYS A 340 -5.97 0.61 -9.37
C CYS A 340 -5.15 1.71 -8.67
N LYS A 341 -5.81 2.80 -8.26
CA LYS A 341 -5.31 3.64 -7.18
C LYS A 341 -5.67 2.88 -5.92
N GLY A 342 -4.68 2.30 -5.25
CA GLY A 342 -4.85 1.92 -3.85
C GLY A 342 -5.38 3.14 -3.11
N THR A 343 -6.69 3.16 -2.83
CA THR A 343 -7.28 4.28 -2.10
C THR A 343 -6.80 4.11 -0.68
N ARG A 344 -5.91 5.01 -0.27
CA ARG A 344 -5.22 4.89 1.01
C ARG A 344 -6.27 4.87 2.10
N ILE A 345 -6.25 3.85 2.96
CA ILE A 345 -7.08 3.83 4.16
C ILE A 345 -6.90 5.12 5.00
N ARG A 346 -5.73 5.79 4.91
CA ARG A 346 -5.46 7.09 5.56
C ARG A 346 -6.13 8.30 4.88
N SER A 347 -6.48 8.24 3.60
CA SER A 347 -7.29 9.28 2.92
C SER A 347 -8.79 9.01 3.05
N ILE A 348 -9.16 7.78 3.40
CA ILE A 348 -10.55 7.34 3.65
C ILE A 348 -10.98 7.71 5.08
N LEU A 349 -10.08 7.55 6.05
CA LEU A 349 -10.36 7.76 7.47
C LEU A 349 -9.44 8.85 8.01
N ASN A 350 -9.88 10.11 7.92
CA ASN A 350 -9.37 11.19 8.77
C ASN A 350 -9.89 10.98 10.20
N PHE A 351 -9.26 10.06 10.93
CA PHE A 351 -9.43 9.95 12.37
C PHE A 351 -8.28 10.71 13.02
N THR A 352 -8.55 11.95 13.41
CA THR A 352 -7.78 12.65 14.42
C THR A 352 -8.55 12.56 15.73
N ASP A 353 -7.95 12.02 16.77
CA ASP A 353 -8.47 12.21 18.13
C ASP A 353 -8.27 13.68 18.55
N GLU A 354 -8.98 14.11 19.58
CA GLU A 354 -8.94 15.48 20.13
C GLU A 354 -7.57 15.88 20.72
N LYS A 355 -6.56 14.99 20.68
CA LYS A 355 -5.23 15.24 21.28
C LYS A 355 -4.08 15.23 20.27
N GLY A 356 -4.33 15.05 18.98
CA GLY A 356 -3.33 15.33 17.93
C GLY A 356 -2.07 14.46 17.98
N TYR A 357 -2.10 13.31 18.65
CA TYR A 357 -0.96 12.39 18.69
C TYR A 357 -1.20 11.17 17.81
N CYS A 358 -0.49 11.09 16.69
CA CYS A 358 -0.27 9.82 15.98
C CYS A 358 0.80 9.03 16.76
N ARG A 359 0.42 8.38 17.87
CA ARG A 359 1.30 7.40 18.51
C ARG A 359 1.45 6.22 17.56
N ARG A 360 2.64 6.13 16.94
CA ARG A 360 3.22 4.85 16.54
C ARG A 360 3.37 4.04 17.82
N ASN A 361 2.53 3.02 17.99
CA ASN A 361 2.87 1.80 18.70
C ASN A 361 1.82 0.75 18.36
N PHE A 362 2.35 -0.41 17.96
CA PHE A 362 1.72 -1.69 17.62
C PHE A 362 1.24 -1.84 16.17
#